data_AF-A0AAN7GPC2-F1
#
_entry.id   AF-A0AAN7GPC2-F1
#
_cell.length_a   1.000
_cell.length_b   1.000
_cell.length_c   1.000
_cell.angle_alpha   90.00
_cell.angle_beta   90.00
_cell.angle_gamma   90.00
#
_symmetry.space_group_name_H-M   'P 1'
#
loop_
_entity.id
_entity.type
_entity.pdbx_description
1 polymer ?
#
loop_
_entity_poly.entity_id
_entity_poly.type
_entity_poly.pdbx_seq_one_letter_code
_entity_poly.pdbx_strand_id
1 'polypeptide(L)'
;MEDSNYKLESQHQNLFFDSIVLPFQPDVPPPFIWPHHERPCGGLPELAVPLIDLTSFLSGDPSSISETIFVVHYACKKHGSFMVVNHGIDRGLIREAHEHMDGFFGMALSEKQKAQRKAGEPCGYASSFTGRFTSKLPWKETLSFRYLPVDIHGGSSTCVEEYFTNVLGKEFEKSG
;
A
#
# COMPACT_ATOMS: atom_id res chain seq x y z
N MET A 1 37.53 37.70 -18.22
CA MET A 1 37.62 37.86 -16.76
C MET A 1 36.17 37.99 -16.29
N GLU A 2 35.48 36.84 -16.28
CA GLU A 2 35.36 35.88 -15.15
C GLU A 2 34.11 36.28 -14.35
N ASP A 3 32.98 35.58 -14.39
CA ASP A 3 32.64 34.18 -14.07
C ASP A 3 31.81 34.10 -12.78
N SER A 4 31.05 33.00 -12.65
CA SER A 4 30.08 32.60 -11.62
C SER A 4 28.65 33.13 -11.85
N ASN A 5 27.70 32.39 -12.46
CA ASN A 5 27.49 30.95 -12.59
C ASN A 5 27.44 30.20 -11.26
N TYR A 6 26.54 30.64 -10.37
CA TYR A 6 26.06 29.79 -9.29
C TYR A 6 25.02 28.81 -9.85
N LYS A 7 25.57 27.75 -10.43
CA LYS A 7 24.87 26.48 -10.63
C LYS A 7 24.45 26.02 -9.24
N LEU A 8 23.17 26.19 -8.89
CA LEU A 8 22.56 25.48 -7.77
C LEU A 8 22.43 24.01 -8.20
N GLU A 9 23.57 23.31 -8.27
CA GLU A 9 23.56 21.86 -8.31
C GLU A 9 23.02 21.42 -6.96
N SER A 10 21.70 21.23 -6.89
CA SER A 10 21.11 20.43 -5.83
C SER A 10 21.82 19.09 -5.87
N GLN A 11 22.69 18.86 -4.90
CA GLN A 11 23.14 17.51 -4.56
C GLN A 11 21.89 16.76 -4.08
N HIS A 12 21.05 16.33 -5.01
CA HIS A 12 20.12 15.26 -4.80
C HIS A 12 20.99 14.02 -4.58
N GLN A 13 21.42 13.80 -3.33
CA GLN A 13 21.65 12.43 -2.92
C GLN A 13 20.37 11.70 -3.26
N ASN A 14 20.43 10.83 -4.26
CA ASN A 14 19.35 9.95 -4.65
C ASN A 14 19.09 9.02 -3.46
N LEU A 15 18.30 9.50 -2.50
CA LEU A 15 17.82 8.73 -1.36
C LEU A 15 16.86 7.70 -1.95
N PHE A 16 17.35 6.49 -2.11
CA PHE A 16 16.53 5.34 -2.43
C PHE A 16 16.27 4.59 -1.13
N PHE A 17 14.99 4.38 -0.81
CA PHE A 17 14.61 3.45 0.23
C PHE A 17 14.73 2.03 -0.32
N ASP A 18 15.74 1.32 0.17
CA ASP A 18 15.93 -0.10 -0.09
C ASP A 18 15.57 -0.87 1.18
N SER A 19 14.38 -1.49 1.19
CA SER A 19 13.88 -2.26 2.32
C SER A 19 14.76 -3.44 2.71
N ILE A 20 15.61 -3.93 1.80
CA ILE A 20 16.52 -5.06 2.04
C ILE A 20 17.80 -4.56 2.71
N VAL A 21 18.31 -3.39 2.31
CA VAL A 21 19.60 -2.87 2.81
C VAL A 21 19.43 -2.06 4.09
N LEU A 22 18.38 -1.24 4.20
CA LEU A 22 18.18 -0.31 5.30
C LEU A 22 18.15 -0.96 6.71
N PRO A 23 17.58 -2.16 6.92
CA PRO A 23 17.61 -2.82 8.22
C PRO A 23 19.01 -3.13 8.75
N PHE A 24 20.02 -3.16 7.88
CA PHE A 24 21.43 -3.42 8.25
C PHE A 24 22.23 -2.14 8.50
N GLN A 25 21.62 -0.96 8.35
CA GLN A 25 22.28 0.30 8.69
C GLN A 25 22.27 0.55 10.20
N PRO A 26 23.35 1.13 10.77
CA PRO A 26 23.45 1.36 12.21
C PRO A 26 22.46 2.42 12.72
N ASP A 27 22.12 3.39 11.86
CA ASP A 27 21.26 4.52 12.18
C ASP A 27 20.16 4.68 11.14
N VAL A 28 19.00 5.16 11.59
CA VAL A 28 17.90 5.57 10.70
C VAL A 28 18.31 6.84 9.95
N PRO A 29 18.26 6.89 8.60
CA PRO A 29 18.66 8.08 7.87
C PRO A 29 17.81 9.31 8.23
N PRO A 30 18.40 10.53 8.33
CA PRO A 30 17.71 11.72 8.82
C PRO A 30 16.37 12.05 8.16
N PRO A 31 16.17 11.85 6.83
CA PRO A 31 14.88 12.10 6.18
C PRO A 31 13.71 11.28 6.72
N PHE A 32 13.97 10.13 7.37
CA PHE A 32 12.95 9.26 7.98
C PHE A 32 12.67 9.59 9.45
N ILE A 33 13.43 10.49 10.06
CA ILE A 33 13.24 10.88 11.46
C ILE A 33 12.17 11.97 11.52
N TRP A 34 11.03 11.64 12.12
CA TRP A 34 9.94 12.59 12.32
C TRP A 34 10.20 13.47 13.56
N PRO A 35 9.82 14.78 13.52
CA PRO A 35 9.96 15.69 14.64
C PRO A 35 9.28 15.17 15.90
N HIS A 36 9.88 15.41 17.07
CA HIS A 36 9.37 14.89 18.35
C HIS A 36 7.91 15.26 18.64
N HIS A 37 7.46 16.46 18.25
CA HIS A 37 6.10 16.93 18.48
C HIS A 37 5.04 16.31 17.55
N GLU A 38 5.46 15.62 16.48
CA GLU A 38 4.56 14.88 15.57
C GLU A 38 4.50 13.39 15.89
N ARG A 39 5.33 12.92 16.83
CA ARG A 39 5.31 11.52 17.24
C ARG A 39 4.02 11.24 18.02
N PRO A 40 3.49 10.00 17.96
CA PRO A 40 2.34 9.62 18.77
C PRO A 40 2.57 9.99 20.24
N CYS A 41 1.65 10.76 20.82
CA CYS A 41 1.68 11.04 22.24
C CYS A 41 1.30 9.76 23.00
N GLY A 42 2.17 9.31 23.92
CA GLY A 42 1.85 8.21 24.81
C GLY A 42 0.71 8.58 25.78
N GLY A 43 0.02 7.56 26.30
CA GLY A 43 -1.00 7.75 27.35
C GLY A 43 -2.42 8.00 26.85
N LEU A 44 -2.68 7.89 25.55
CA LEU A 44 -4.05 7.83 25.05
C LEU A 44 -4.68 6.46 25.38
N PRO A 45 -5.99 6.42 25.69
CA PRO A 45 -6.68 5.16 25.90
C PRO A 45 -6.70 4.34 24.61
N GLU A 46 -6.64 3.01 24.76
CA GLU A 46 -6.79 2.10 23.64
C GLU A 46 -8.19 2.24 23.03
N LEU A 47 -8.24 2.45 21.72
CA LEU A 47 -9.50 2.49 20.99
C LEU A 47 -9.97 1.05 20.75
N ALA A 48 -11.03 0.63 21.43
CA ALA A 48 -11.70 -0.63 21.15
C ALA A 48 -12.38 -0.54 19.76
N VAL A 49 -11.67 -0.97 18.71
CA VAL A 49 -12.18 -1.02 17.34
C VAL A 49 -13.24 -2.12 17.24
N PRO A 50 -14.46 -1.82 16.73
CA PRO A 50 -15.52 -2.82 16.61
C PRO A 50 -15.10 -4.01 15.73
N LEU A 51 -15.43 -5.22 16.16
CA LEU A 51 -15.29 -6.45 15.38
C LEU A 51 -16.66 -6.86 14.85
N ILE A 52 -16.80 -6.99 13.53
CA ILE A 52 -18.06 -7.31 12.85
C ILE A 52 -17.97 -8.71 12.25
N ASP A 53 -18.86 -9.60 12.69
CA ASP A 53 -19.00 -10.95 12.16
C ASP A 53 -20.02 -10.96 11.00
N LEU A 54 -19.58 -11.34 9.80
CA LEU A 54 -20.46 -11.39 8.62
C LEU A 54 -21.17 -12.73 8.43
N THR A 55 -20.99 -13.73 9.29
CA THR A 55 -21.64 -15.04 9.16
C THR A 55 -23.16 -14.91 9.01
N SER A 56 -23.79 -14.15 9.91
CA SER A 56 -25.25 -13.98 9.92
C SER A 56 -25.73 -13.12 8.75
N PHE A 57 -24.93 -12.13 8.31
CA PHE A 57 -25.20 -11.37 7.09
C PHE A 57 -25.20 -12.27 5.84
N LEU A 58 -24.20 -13.15 5.74
CA LEU A 58 -24.05 -14.09 4.62
C LEU A 58 -25.09 -15.22 4.63
N SER A 59 -25.79 -15.44 5.75
CA SER A 59 -26.90 -16.41 5.83
C SER A 59 -28.12 -16.00 4.99
N GLY A 60 -28.25 -14.71 4.66
CA GLY A 60 -29.38 -14.18 3.90
C GLY A 60 -30.63 -13.88 4.74
N ASP A 61 -30.63 -14.13 6.05
CA ASP A 61 -31.75 -13.80 6.92
C ASP A 61 -31.97 -12.28 7.02
N PRO A 62 -33.17 -11.75 6.70
CA PRO A 62 -33.42 -10.30 6.67
C PRO A 62 -33.16 -9.60 8.02
N SER A 63 -33.46 -10.26 9.14
CA SER A 63 -33.25 -9.68 10.48
C SER A 63 -31.76 -9.55 10.78
N SER A 64 -31.00 -10.61 10.50
CA SER A 64 -29.54 -10.67 10.63
C SER A 64 -28.81 -9.66 9.74
N ILE A 65 -29.30 -9.47 8.50
CA ILE A 65 -28.80 -8.44 7.59
C ILE A 65 -29.03 -7.05 8.19
N SER A 66 -30.25 -6.77 8.68
CA SER A 66 -30.59 -5.48 9.26
C SER A 66 -29.75 -5.14 10.50
N GLU A 67 -29.52 -6.12 11.38
CA GLU A 67 -28.65 -5.97 12.55
C GLU A 67 -27.21 -5.67 12.15
N THR A 68 -26.66 -6.44 11.20
CA THR A 68 -25.28 -6.22 10.72
C THR A 68 -25.12 -4.82 10.12
N ILE A 69 -26.08 -4.37 9.30
CA ILE A 69 -26.09 -3.01 8.72
C ILE A 69 -26.09 -1.96 9.83
N PHE A 70 -26.90 -2.15 10.88
CA PHE A 70 -26.95 -1.22 12.02
C PHE A 70 -25.60 -1.15 12.76
N VAL A 71 -24.96 -2.29 13.01
CA VAL A 71 -23.65 -2.35 13.66
C VAL A 71 -22.57 -1.67 12.81
N VAL A 72 -22.54 -1.94 11.49
CA VAL A 72 -21.62 -1.27 10.55
C VAL A 72 -21.85 0.24 10.55
N HIS A 73 -23.10 0.69 10.47
CA HIS A 73 -23.46 2.11 10.52
C HIS A 73 -22.94 2.77 11.80
N TYR A 74 -23.17 2.14 12.95
CA TYR A 74 -22.71 2.66 14.24
C TYR A 74 -21.18 2.70 14.33
N ALA A 75 -20.49 1.65 13.87
CA ALA A 75 -19.03 1.59 13.84
C ALA A 75 -18.44 2.71 12.96
N CYS A 76 -18.98 2.90 11.76
CA CYS A 76 -18.60 4.01 10.88
C CYS A 76 -18.80 5.38 11.55
N LYS A 77 -19.97 5.60 12.16
CA LYS A 77 -20.32 6.90 12.76
C LYS A 77 -19.48 7.23 13.99
N LYS A 78 -19.16 6.23 14.82
CA LYS A 78 -18.47 6.43 16.10
C LYS A 78 -16.94 6.30 15.98
N HIS A 79 -16.46 5.35 15.19
CA HIS A 79 -15.04 5.00 15.12
C HIS A 79 -14.39 5.32 13.77
N GLY A 80 -15.17 5.42 12.68
CA GLY A 80 -14.64 5.57 11.32
C GLY A 80 -13.89 4.34 10.79
N SER A 81 -13.80 3.27 11.58
CA SER A 81 -13.12 2.01 11.25
C SER A 81 -13.73 0.86 12.04
N PHE A 82 -13.54 -0.36 11.53
CA PHE A 82 -13.93 -1.62 12.16
C PHE A 82 -13.11 -2.77 11.56
N MET A 83 -13.04 -3.89 12.26
CA MET A 83 -12.49 -5.15 11.77
C MET A 83 -13.63 -6.07 11.34
N VAL A 84 -13.37 -6.95 10.38
CA VAL A 84 -14.35 -7.90 9.86
C VAL A 84 -13.83 -9.33 10.01
N VAL A 85 -14.68 -10.24 10.47
CA VAL A 85 -14.42 -11.69 10.51
C VAL A 85 -15.53 -12.45 9.79
N ASN A 86 -15.24 -13.71 9.43
CA ASN A 86 -16.15 -14.57 8.68
C ASN A 86 -16.70 -13.90 7.41
N HIS A 87 -15.83 -13.15 6.72
CA HIS A 87 -16.17 -12.35 5.53
C HIS A 87 -16.42 -13.18 4.26
N GLY A 88 -16.30 -14.52 4.33
CA GLY A 88 -16.54 -15.41 3.18
C GLY A 88 -15.45 -15.42 2.11
N ILE A 89 -14.34 -14.69 2.32
CA ILE A 89 -13.18 -14.74 1.42
C ILE A 89 -12.38 -16.00 1.73
N ASP A 90 -12.06 -16.76 0.69
CA ASP A 90 -11.29 -17.99 0.81
C ASP A 90 -9.92 -17.74 1.46
N ARG A 91 -9.54 -18.60 2.40
CA ARG A 91 -8.26 -18.48 3.12
C ARG A 91 -7.07 -18.82 2.24
N GLY A 92 -7.26 -19.67 1.23
CA GLY A 92 -6.26 -19.97 0.22
C GLY A 92 -5.95 -18.75 -0.63
N LEU A 93 -6.98 -18.02 -1.09
CA LEU A 93 -6.83 -16.77 -1.83
C LEU A 93 -6.07 -15.69 -1.03
N ILE A 94 -6.39 -15.51 0.26
CA ILE A 94 -5.66 -14.56 1.11
C ILE A 94 -4.18 -14.95 1.24
N ARG A 95 -3.90 -16.25 1.42
CA ARG A 95 -2.52 -16.76 1.50
C ARG A 95 -1.78 -16.50 0.19
N GLU A 96 -2.38 -16.84 -0.96
CA GLU A 96 -1.79 -16.62 -2.28
C GLU A 96 -1.49 -15.13 -2.51
N ALA A 97 -2.41 -14.23 -2.17
CA ALA A 97 -2.17 -12.80 -2.25
C ALA A 97 -0.98 -12.34 -1.40
N HIS A 98 -0.81 -12.89 -0.19
CA HIS A 98 0.37 -12.61 0.64
C HIS A 98 1.65 -13.20 0.04
N GLU A 99 1.62 -14.41 -0.51
CA GLU A 99 2.78 -15.04 -1.16
C GLU A 99 3.26 -14.21 -2.36
N HIS A 100 2.34 -13.70 -3.20
CA HIS A 100 2.67 -12.80 -4.31
C HIS A 100 3.20 -11.44 -3.83
N MET A 101 2.63 -10.88 -2.77
CA MET A 101 3.11 -9.64 -2.15
C MET A 101 4.55 -9.80 -1.62
N ASP A 102 4.79 -10.84 -0.82
CA ASP A 102 6.10 -11.15 -0.25
C ASP A 102 7.12 -11.43 -1.36
N GLY A 103 6.71 -12.17 -2.40
CA GLY A 103 7.51 -12.43 -3.58
C GLY A 103 7.96 -11.16 -4.28
N PHE A 104 7.04 -10.20 -4.51
CA PHE A 104 7.38 -8.91 -5.13
C PHE A 104 8.30 -8.06 -4.25
N PHE A 105 7.95 -7.85 -2.98
CA PHE A 105 8.71 -6.95 -2.10
C PHE A 105 10.06 -7.52 -1.65
N GLY A 106 10.21 -8.85 -1.66
CA GLY A 106 11.47 -9.56 -1.44
C GLY A 106 12.46 -9.51 -2.61
N MET A 107 12.06 -9.02 -3.79
CA MET A 107 12.98 -8.86 -4.92
C MET A 107 14.01 -7.76 -4.69
N ALA A 108 15.15 -7.86 -5.38
CA ALA A 108 16.13 -6.79 -5.45
C ALA A 108 15.50 -5.47 -5.92
N LEU A 109 16.00 -4.34 -5.41
CA LEU A 109 15.47 -3.01 -5.74
C LEU A 109 15.41 -2.74 -7.25
N SER A 110 16.42 -3.19 -8.01
CA SER A 110 16.46 -3.02 -9.47
C SER A 110 15.28 -3.68 -10.19
N GLU A 111 14.83 -4.83 -9.68
CA GLU A 111 13.69 -5.57 -10.23
C GLU A 111 12.38 -4.86 -9.88
N LYS A 112 12.22 -4.42 -8.63
CA LYS A 112 11.06 -3.61 -8.20
C LYS A 112 10.96 -2.29 -8.97
N GLN A 113 12.11 -1.68 -9.31
CA GLN A 113 12.18 -0.45 -10.09
C GLN A 113 11.74 -0.59 -11.55
N LYS A 114 11.61 -1.81 -12.10
CA LYS A 114 10.92 -2.00 -13.39
C LYS A 114 9.48 -1.50 -13.34
N ALA A 115 8.84 -1.58 -12.16
CA ALA A 115 7.52 -1.05 -11.89
C ALA A 115 7.50 0.41 -11.39
N GLN A 116 8.62 1.13 -11.44
CA GLN A 116 8.73 2.48 -10.87
C GLN A 116 7.62 3.41 -11.37
N ARG A 117 6.83 3.95 -10.43
CA ARG A 117 5.83 5.00 -10.71
C ARG A 117 6.53 6.23 -11.27
N LYS A 118 6.10 6.69 -12.45
CA LYS A 118 6.62 7.91 -13.07
C LYS A 118 5.87 9.15 -12.61
N ALA A 119 6.47 10.32 -12.82
CA ALA A 119 5.82 11.59 -12.52
C ALA A 119 4.52 11.74 -13.32
N GLY A 120 3.42 12.05 -12.64
CA GLY A 120 2.08 12.18 -13.24
C GLY A 120 1.28 10.87 -13.32
N GLU A 121 1.88 9.71 -13.08
CA GLU A 121 1.17 8.43 -13.05
C GLU A 121 0.54 8.17 -11.67
N PRO A 122 -0.68 7.60 -11.61
CA PRO A 122 -1.33 7.27 -10.33
C PRO A 122 -0.81 5.98 -9.69
N CYS A 123 -0.22 5.09 -10.50
CA CYS A 123 0.11 3.70 -10.16
C CYS A 123 1.61 3.42 -10.40
N GLY A 124 2.13 2.39 -9.74
CA GLY A 124 3.51 1.95 -9.82
C GLY A 124 4.16 1.78 -8.45
N TYR A 125 5.35 1.21 -8.47
CA TYR A 125 6.25 1.09 -7.35
C TYR A 125 6.74 2.47 -6.88
N ALA A 126 6.69 2.73 -5.58
CA ALA A 126 7.21 3.93 -4.96
C ALA A 126 7.96 3.57 -3.66
N SER A 127 9.21 4.00 -3.63
CA SER A 127 10.13 3.86 -2.51
C SER A 127 10.02 5.10 -1.61
N SER A 128 9.31 4.99 -0.48
CA SER A 128 9.12 6.03 0.54
C SER A 128 8.73 7.43 0.06
N PHE A 129 8.13 7.54 -1.13
CA PHE A 129 7.78 8.81 -1.76
C PHE A 129 8.94 9.82 -1.86
N THR A 130 10.18 9.33 -1.99
CA THR A 130 11.40 10.16 -2.10
C THR A 130 11.38 11.11 -3.30
N GLY A 131 10.61 10.78 -4.35
CA GLY A 131 10.38 11.67 -5.49
C GLY A 131 9.39 12.83 -5.22
N ARG A 132 8.74 12.88 -4.06
CA ARG A 132 7.75 13.92 -3.69
C ARG A 132 8.13 14.71 -2.43
N PHE A 133 8.79 14.06 -1.47
CA PHE A 133 9.16 14.66 -0.20
C PHE A 133 10.65 14.51 0.04
N THR A 134 11.24 15.44 0.80
CA THR A 134 12.68 15.44 1.15
C THR A 134 12.95 15.15 2.63
N SER A 135 11.90 15.16 3.46
CA SER A 135 11.94 14.87 4.90
C SER A 135 10.60 14.32 5.37
N LYS A 136 10.56 13.76 6.59
CA LYS A 136 9.38 13.06 7.14
C LYS A 136 8.91 11.93 6.23
N LEU A 137 9.89 11.24 5.65
CA LEU A 137 9.63 10.13 4.75
C LEU A 137 9.00 8.98 5.55
N PRO A 138 7.93 8.35 5.03
CA PRO A 138 7.41 7.15 5.65
C PRO A 138 8.40 6.01 5.46
N TRP A 139 8.61 5.19 6.49
CA TRP A 139 9.43 3.98 6.41
C TRP A 139 8.68 2.85 5.71
N LYS A 140 8.45 3.00 4.41
CA LYS A 140 7.70 2.04 3.60
C LYS A 140 8.01 2.14 2.13
N GLU A 141 7.77 1.05 1.44
CA GLU A 141 7.58 1.01 -0.01
C GLU A 141 6.11 0.69 -0.34
N THR A 142 5.69 0.98 -1.57
CA THR A 142 4.32 0.68 -2.03
C THR A 142 4.35 0.26 -3.50
N LEU A 143 3.53 -0.72 -3.85
CA LEU A 143 3.12 -1.00 -5.22
C LEU A 143 1.64 -0.62 -5.34
N SER A 144 1.25 0.02 -6.43
CA SER A 144 -0.15 0.36 -6.69
C SER A 144 -0.47 0.10 -8.15
N PHE A 145 -1.61 -0.50 -8.41
CA PHE A 145 -2.10 -0.79 -9.76
C PHE A 145 -3.60 -0.52 -9.80
N ARG A 146 -4.13 -0.33 -11.01
CA ARG A 146 -5.54 -0.01 -11.20
C ARG A 146 -6.29 -1.30 -11.49
N TYR A 147 -7.40 -1.49 -10.79
CA TYR A 147 -8.44 -2.43 -11.20
C TYR A 147 -9.54 -1.67 -11.93
N LEU A 148 -9.90 -2.13 -13.12
CA LEU A 148 -11.06 -1.65 -13.86
C LEU A 148 -12.11 -2.76 -13.86
N PRO A 149 -13.34 -2.50 -13.38
CA PRO A 149 -14.39 -3.49 -13.48
C PRO A 149 -14.70 -3.76 -14.96
N VAL A 150 -15.11 -4.99 -15.23
CA VAL A 150 -15.57 -5.47 -16.54
C VAL A 150 -16.62 -4.53 -17.14
N ASP A 151 -16.48 -4.20 -18.43
CA ASP A 151 -17.53 -3.52 -19.19
C ASP A 151 -18.82 -4.36 -19.19
N ILE A 152 -19.98 -3.71 -19.32
CA ILE A 152 -21.35 -4.30 -19.29
C ILE A 152 -21.56 -5.50 -20.25
N HIS A 153 -20.58 -5.79 -21.12
CA HIS A 153 -20.54 -6.90 -22.07
C HIS A 153 -19.88 -8.19 -21.54
N GLY A 154 -19.46 -8.25 -20.26
CA GLY A 154 -19.22 -9.52 -19.57
C GLY A 154 -17.90 -10.25 -19.87
N GLY A 155 -16.87 -9.58 -20.38
CA GLY A 155 -15.51 -10.15 -20.52
C GLY A 155 -14.70 -10.03 -19.23
N SER A 156 -13.80 -10.96 -18.91
CA SER A 156 -12.91 -10.80 -17.73
C SER A 156 -12.02 -9.55 -17.87
N SER A 157 -11.83 -8.81 -16.78
CA SER A 157 -10.90 -7.67 -16.77
C SER A 157 -9.50 -8.19 -16.51
N THR A 158 -8.68 -8.21 -17.57
CA THR A 158 -7.28 -8.62 -17.56
C THR A 158 -6.34 -7.46 -17.20
N CYS A 159 -6.87 -6.30 -16.81
CA CYS A 159 -6.07 -5.07 -16.68
C CYS A 159 -4.96 -5.16 -15.62
N VAL A 160 -5.14 -5.99 -14.59
CA VAL A 160 -4.13 -6.18 -13.53
C VAL A 160 -3.08 -7.20 -14.00
N GLU A 161 -3.49 -8.35 -14.54
CA GLU A 161 -2.62 -9.33 -15.22
C GLU A 161 -1.74 -8.67 -16.29
N GLU A 162 -2.34 -7.82 -17.13
CA GLU A 162 -1.65 -7.04 -18.17
C GLU A 162 -0.66 -6.05 -17.56
N TYR A 163 -1.02 -5.39 -16.46
CA TYR A 163 -0.10 -4.49 -15.77
C TYR A 163 1.15 -5.24 -15.31
N PHE A 164 0.99 -6.36 -14.58
CA PHE A 164 2.12 -7.15 -14.10
C PHE A 164 2.96 -7.72 -15.25
N THR A 165 2.30 -8.23 -16.30
CA THR A 165 2.98 -8.81 -17.46
C THR A 165 3.76 -7.76 -18.26
N ASN A 166 3.19 -6.59 -18.49
CA ASN A 166 3.83 -5.51 -19.26
C ASN A 166 5.00 -4.86 -18.51
N VAL A 167 4.91 -4.81 -17.18
CA VAL A 167 5.85 -4.06 -16.34
C VAL A 167 6.97 -4.96 -15.82
N LEU A 168 6.66 -6.18 -15.39
CA LEU A 168 7.61 -7.08 -14.74
C LEU A 168 7.97 -8.28 -15.61
N GLY A 169 7.06 -8.76 -16.46
CA GLY A 169 7.27 -9.90 -17.34
C GLY A 169 6.19 -10.97 -17.20
N LYS A 170 6.16 -11.93 -18.13
CA LYS A 170 5.14 -13.01 -18.18
C LYS A 170 5.13 -13.91 -16.95
N GLU A 171 6.26 -14.03 -16.26
CA GLU A 171 6.37 -14.78 -15.01
C GLU A 171 5.54 -14.18 -13.87
N PHE A 172 5.13 -12.91 -13.97
CA PHE A 172 4.27 -12.22 -13.01
C PHE A 172 2.78 -12.24 -13.39
N GLU A 173 2.38 -12.93 -14.46
CA GLU A 173 0.98 -13.02 -14.90
C GLU A 173 0.03 -13.43 -13.76
N LYS A 174 0.41 -14.44 -12.97
CA LYS A 174 -0.36 -14.91 -11.81
C LYS A 174 -0.42 -13.95 -10.63
N SER A 175 0.42 -12.92 -10.63
CA SER A 175 0.40 -11.89 -9.57
C SER A 175 -0.65 -10.82 -9.84
N GLY A 176 -1.25 -10.81 -11.03
CA GLY A 176 -2.31 -9.87 -11.40
C GLY A 176 -3.72 -10.44 -11.32
#